data_AF-X6LT62-F1
#
_entry.id   AF-X6LT62-F1
#
_cell.length_a   1.000
_cell.length_b   1.000
_cell.length_c   1.000
_cell.angle_alpha   90.00
_cell.angle_beta   90.00
_cell.angle_gamma   90.00
#
_symmetry.space_group_name_H-M   'P 1'
#
loop_
_entity.id
_entity.type
_entity.pdbx_description
1 polymer ?
#
loop_
_entity_poly.entity_id
_entity_poly.type
_entity_poly.pdbx_seq_one_letter_code
_entity_poly.pdbx_strand_id
1 'polypeptide(L)'
;MYVHIFICVVNRDWLGQILHWPESMIVTMGALAKHLHQFNLTASIPSLVMSELSEKMFMKLDGTTIQNLDIFTSGHLFSRHTLYEMVTRHNSTDFGKRLMKWWLCKPLLQSQAIRQRQSIVTLFRQMHLDKDHPAYLWLQDFRIQLHRTT
;
A
#
# COMPACT_ATOMS: atom_id res chain seq x y z
N MET A 1 22.72 13.63 -22.74
CA MET A 1 22.12 14.33 -21.57
C MET A 1 20.92 13.58 -20.98
N TYR A 2 19.98 13.06 -21.78
CA TYR A 2 18.81 12.29 -21.29
C TYR A 2 19.15 10.99 -20.52
N VAL A 3 20.23 10.30 -20.90
CA VAL A 3 20.63 9.01 -20.30
C VAL A 3 21.06 9.17 -18.84
N HIS A 4 21.75 10.26 -18.48
CA HIS A 4 22.20 10.49 -17.11
C HIS A 4 21.06 10.86 -16.15
N ILE A 5 19.99 11.49 -16.65
CA ILE A 5 18.80 11.84 -15.85
C ILE A 5 17.99 10.58 -15.52
N PHE A 6 17.95 9.60 -16.44
CA PHE A 6 17.33 8.30 -16.21
C PHE A 6 18.00 7.51 -15.07
N ILE A 7 19.32 7.65 -14.93
CA ILE A 7 20.14 6.95 -13.93
C ILE A 7 19.99 7.56 -12.53
N CYS A 8 19.67 8.85 -12.39
CA CYS A 8 19.56 9.49 -11.07
C CYS A 8 18.24 9.23 -10.33
N VAL A 9 17.17 8.85 -11.04
CA VAL A 9 15.85 8.58 -10.43
C VAL A 9 15.71 7.11 -10.01
N VAL A 10 16.56 6.23 -10.54
CA VAL A 10 16.45 4.79 -10.40
C VAL A 10 17.73 4.27 -9.75
N ASN A 11 17.63 3.53 -8.64
CA ASN A 11 18.77 2.94 -7.94
C ASN A 11 19.72 2.22 -8.94
N ARG A 12 21.05 2.38 -8.78
CA ARG A 12 22.08 1.86 -9.72
C ARG A 12 21.96 0.34 -9.95
N ASP A 13 21.37 -0.38 -9.00
CA ASP A 13 21.22 -1.84 -9.04
C ASP A 13 20.31 -2.34 -10.17
N TRP A 14 19.46 -1.48 -10.74
CA TRP A 14 18.44 -1.90 -11.72
C TRP A 14 18.91 -1.83 -13.17
N LEU A 15 20.08 -1.23 -13.43
CA LEU A 15 20.60 -1.07 -14.79
C LEU A 15 20.79 -2.41 -15.51
N GLY A 16 21.14 -3.47 -14.78
CA GLY A 16 21.22 -4.83 -15.33
C GLY A 16 19.85 -5.50 -15.53
N GLN A 17 18.84 -5.10 -14.77
CA GLN A 17 17.50 -5.70 -14.78
C GLN A 17 16.58 -5.08 -15.83
N ILE A 18 16.74 -3.78 -16.13
CA ILE A 18 15.93 -3.03 -17.11
C ILE A 18 15.99 -3.69 -18.50
N LEU A 19 17.12 -4.30 -18.87
CA LEU A 19 17.28 -4.95 -20.16
C LEU A 19 16.33 -6.14 -20.37
N HIS A 20 15.84 -6.74 -19.29
CA HIS A 20 14.98 -7.93 -19.34
C HIS A 20 13.48 -7.57 -19.27
N TRP A 21 13.15 -6.28 -19.16
CA TRP A 21 11.76 -5.86 -19.01
C TRP A 21 11.03 -5.76 -20.36
N PRO A 22 9.70 -5.96 -20.36
CA PRO A 22 8.89 -5.71 -21.53
C PRO A 22 9.02 -4.27 -22.01
N GLU A 23 9.01 -4.06 -23.33
CA GLU A 23 9.15 -2.72 -23.93
C GLU A 23 8.12 -1.72 -23.37
N SER A 24 6.89 -2.18 -23.11
CA SER A 24 5.83 -1.38 -22.51
C SER A 24 6.18 -0.82 -21.12
N MET A 25 6.94 -1.57 -20.32
CA MET A 25 7.39 -1.14 -18.99
C MET A 25 8.47 -0.07 -19.11
N ILE A 26 9.41 -0.24 -20.03
CA ILE A 26 10.48 0.74 -20.29
C ILE A 26 9.89 2.08 -20.75
N VAL A 27 8.94 2.03 -21.69
CA VAL A 27 8.27 3.24 -22.21
C VAL A 27 7.49 3.96 -21.11
N THR A 28 6.71 3.24 -20.31
CA THR A 28 5.92 3.84 -19.22
C THR A 28 6.80 4.42 -18.13
N MET A 29 7.87 3.74 -17.73
CA MET A 29 8.85 4.30 -16.81
C MET A 29 9.55 5.53 -17.35
N GLY A 30 9.91 5.55 -18.64
CA GLY A 30 10.53 6.71 -19.25
C GLY A 30 9.59 7.92 -19.32
N ALA A 31 8.32 7.70 -19.64
CA ALA A 31 7.29 8.74 -19.59
C ALA A 31 7.10 9.29 -18.17
N LEU A 32 7.05 8.41 -17.15
CA LEU A 32 6.96 8.79 -15.75
C LEU A 32 8.17 9.61 -15.30
N ALA A 33 9.39 9.15 -15.60
CA ALA A 33 10.62 9.86 -15.26
C ALA A 33 10.68 11.25 -15.91
N LYS A 34 10.29 11.35 -17.18
CA LYS A 34 10.18 12.63 -17.89
C LYS A 34 9.19 13.57 -17.20
N HIS A 35 8.02 13.07 -16.82
CA HIS A 35 6.99 13.84 -16.13
C HIS A 35 7.50 14.34 -14.77
N LEU A 36 8.07 13.46 -13.95
CA LEU A 36 8.63 13.84 -12.65
C LEU A 36 9.73 14.90 -12.77
N HIS A 37 10.57 14.81 -13.80
CA HIS A 37 11.58 15.83 -14.09
C HIS A 37 10.96 17.17 -14.50
N GLN A 38 9.95 17.15 -15.38
CA GLN A 38 9.25 18.37 -15.82
C GLN A 38 8.65 19.17 -14.65
N PHE A 39 8.21 18.50 -13.59
CA PHE A 39 7.63 19.13 -12.41
C PHE A 39 8.63 19.32 -11.25
N ASN A 40 9.93 19.06 -11.46
CA ASN A 40 10.97 19.13 -10.42
C ASN A 40 10.69 18.26 -9.18
N LEU A 41 9.96 17.15 -9.34
CA LEU A 41 9.57 16.24 -8.26
C LEU A 41 10.57 15.10 -8.03
N THR A 42 11.66 15.06 -8.80
CA THR A 42 12.66 13.98 -8.73
C THR A 42 13.36 13.91 -7.37
N ALA A 43 13.59 15.05 -6.71
CA ALA A 43 14.17 15.09 -5.36
C ALA A 43 13.16 14.72 -4.26
N SER A 44 11.86 14.87 -4.55
CA SER A 44 10.76 14.62 -3.61
C SER A 44 10.36 13.15 -3.52
N ILE A 45 10.78 12.33 -4.48
CA ILE A 45 10.55 10.88 -4.51
C ILE A 45 11.90 10.19 -4.39
N PRO A 46 12.50 10.13 -3.18
CA PRO A 46 13.86 9.67 -2.99
C PRO A 46 14.04 8.18 -3.28
N SER A 47 12.95 7.40 -3.30
CA SER A 47 12.98 6.00 -3.72
C SER A 47 11.68 5.64 -4.43
N LEU A 48 11.78 5.33 -5.72
CA LEU A 48 10.76 4.57 -6.41
C LEU A 48 11.12 3.10 -6.25
N VAL A 49 10.26 2.32 -5.58
CA VAL A 49 10.44 0.87 -5.45
C VAL A 49 9.46 0.19 -6.40
N MET A 50 10.02 -0.50 -7.39
CA MET A 50 9.29 -1.38 -8.27
C MET A 50 9.22 -2.74 -7.59
N SER A 51 8.00 -3.23 -7.37
CA SER A 51 7.79 -4.57 -6.85
C SER A 51 6.97 -5.35 -7.86
N GLU A 52 7.42 -6.56 -8.17
CA GLU A 52 6.61 -7.47 -8.97
C GLU A 52 5.37 -7.84 -8.15
N LEU A 53 4.20 -7.54 -8.71
CA LEU A 53 2.96 -7.99 -8.12
C LEU A 53 2.79 -9.48 -8.45
N SER A 54 3.32 -10.35 -7.59
CA SER A 54 3.18 -11.79 -7.76
C SER A 54 1.70 -12.19 -7.71
N GLU A 55 1.17 -12.61 -8.85
CA GLU A 55 -0.24 -12.99 -9.01
C GLU A 55 -0.64 -14.20 -8.15
N LYS A 56 0.35 -15.00 -7.70
CA LYS A 56 0.12 -16.22 -6.92
C LYS A 56 -0.12 -15.96 -5.44
N MET A 57 0.18 -14.75 -4.96
CA MET A 57 0.13 -14.42 -3.53
C MET A 57 -1.24 -13.88 -3.11
N PHE A 58 -2.00 -13.29 -4.05
CA PHE A 58 -3.21 -12.53 -3.75
C PHE A 58 -4.39 -12.92 -4.64
N MET A 59 -5.60 -12.83 -4.10
CA MET A 59 -6.83 -12.99 -4.85
C MET A 59 -6.98 -11.83 -5.83
N LYS A 60 -7.29 -12.15 -7.09
CA LYS A 60 -7.63 -11.14 -8.10
C LYS A 60 -9.07 -10.71 -7.91
N LEU A 61 -9.27 -9.42 -7.68
CA LEU A 61 -10.56 -8.76 -7.65
C LEU A 61 -10.58 -7.74 -8.79
N ASP A 62 -11.49 -7.91 -9.75
CA ASP A 62 -11.68 -6.95 -10.83
C ASP A 62 -12.52 -5.75 -10.35
N GLY A 63 -12.58 -4.70 -11.18
CA GLY A 63 -13.32 -3.49 -10.84
C GLY A 63 -14.80 -3.75 -10.55
N THR A 64 -15.42 -4.66 -11.32
CA THR A 64 -16.82 -5.05 -11.16
C THR A 64 -17.06 -5.77 -9.82
N THR A 65 -16.17 -6.70 -9.45
CA THR A 65 -16.27 -7.41 -8.17
C THR A 65 -16.09 -6.47 -6.99
N ILE A 66 -15.15 -5.52 -7.08
CA ILE A 66 -14.93 -4.50 -6.03
C ILE A 66 -16.17 -3.65 -5.81
N GLN A 67 -16.89 -3.30 -6.89
CA GLN A 67 -18.13 -2.52 -6.84
C GLN A 67 -19.30 -3.35 -6.32
N ASN A 68 -19.52 -4.55 -6.87
CA ASN A 68 -20.64 -5.43 -6.47
C ASN A 68 -20.55 -5.90 -5.01
N LEU A 69 -19.34 -5.90 -4.43
CA LEU A 69 -19.10 -6.21 -3.02
C LEU A 69 -19.06 -4.95 -2.12
N ASP A 70 -19.33 -3.76 -2.67
CA ASP A 70 -19.26 -2.46 -1.98
C ASP A 70 -17.98 -2.30 -1.12
N ILE A 71 -16.81 -2.72 -1.64
CA ILE A 71 -15.59 -2.78 -0.84
C ILE A 71 -15.14 -1.38 -0.41
N PHE A 72 -15.14 -0.43 -1.35
CA PHE A 72 -14.68 0.96 -1.12
C PHE A 72 -15.72 2.03 -1.42
N THR A 73 -16.69 1.71 -2.26
CA THR A 73 -17.73 2.64 -2.71
C THR A 73 -19.03 1.89 -2.73
N SER A 74 -20.05 2.44 -2.06
CA SER A 74 -21.42 1.92 -2.18
C SER A 74 -22.07 2.51 -3.42
N GLY A 75 -22.85 1.69 -4.13
CA GLY A 75 -23.72 2.16 -5.22
C GLY A 75 -24.83 3.12 -4.73
N HIS A 76 -25.06 3.20 -3.41
CA HIS A 76 -26.07 4.08 -2.82
C HIS A 76 -25.45 5.36 -2.25
N LEU A 77 -25.96 6.51 -2.72
CA LEU A 77 -25.48 7.87 -2.42
C LEU A 77 -25.45 8.25 -0.92
N PHE A 78 -26.11 7.49 -0.05
CA PHE A 78 -26.34 7.86 1.35
C PHE A 78 -25.89 6.84 2.40
N SER A 79 -25.25 5.72 2.00
CA SER A 79 -24.85 4.68 2.95
C SER A 79 -23.34 4.66 3.22
N ARG A 80 -22.95 4.86 4.49
CA ARG A 80 -21.61 4.50 5.02
C ARG A 80 -21.54 3.00 5.35
N HIS A 81 -21.84 2.15 4.36
CA HIS A 81 -21.97 0.69 4.55
C HIS A 81 -20.95 -0.09 3.74
N THR A 82 -19.83 0.55 3.35
CA THR A 82 -18.76 -0.19 2.67
C THR A 82 -17.99 -1.07 3.64
N LEU A 83 -17.44 -2.18 3.13
CA LEU A 83 -16.59 -3.06 3.91
C LEU A 83 -15.41 -2.27 4.53
N TYR A 84 -14.80 -1.38 3.75
CA TYR A 84 -13.68 -0.55 4.19
C TYR A 84 -14.03 0.35 5.38
N GLU A 85 -15.17 1.05 5.33
CA GLU A 85 -15.61 1.91 6.44
C GLU A 85 -15.88 1.10 7.72
N MET A 86 -16.48 -0.09 7.58
CA MET A 86 -16.77 -0.96 8.71
C MET A 86 -15.49 -1.43 9.41
N VAL A 87 -14.51 -1.94 8.66
CA VAL A 87 -13.28 -2.50 9.24
C VAL A 87 -12.31 -1.41 9.73
N THR A 88 -12.40 -0.19 9.20
CA THR A 88 -11.51 0.92 9.60
C THR A 88 -12.12 1.84 10.65
N ARG A 89 -13.37 1.62 11.07
CA ARG A 89 -14.09 2.47 12.04
C ARG A 89 -13.31 2.73 13.32
N HIS A 90 -12.51 1.76 13.76
CA HIS A 90 -11.72 1.83 15.00
C HIS A 90 -10.21 2.04 14.78
N ASN A 91 -9.77 2.36 13.56
CA ASN A 91 -8.36 2.59 13.29
C ASN A 91 -7.92 3.96 13.82
N SER A 92 -6.94 3.98 14.72
CA SER A 92 -6.38 5.20 15.32
C SER A 92 -5.52 6.05 14.38
N THR A 93 -4.99 5.45 13.29
CA THR A 93 -4.04 6.12 12.40
C THR A 93 -4.44 6.00 10.95
N ASP A 94 -4.20 7.05 10.17
CA ASP A 94 -4.46 7.03 8.73
C ASP A 94 -3.50 6.09 7.99
N PHE A 95 -2.33 5.82 8.55
CA PHE A 95 -1.46 4.75 8.04
C PHE A 95 -2.15 3.38 8.14
N GLY A 96 -2.74 3.05 9.30
CA GLY A 96 -3.48 1.80 9.47
C GLY A 96 -4.67 1.69 8.50
N LYS A 97 -5.37 2.81 8.24
CA LYS A 97 -6.43 2.87 7.23
C LYS A 97 -5.90 2.62 5.81
N ARG A 98 -4.78 3.26 5.42
CA ARG A 98 -4.12 3.02 4.12
C ARG A 98 -3.67 1.56 3.95
N LEU A 99 -3.09 0.96 4.99
CA LEU A 99 -2.69 -0.44 4.99
C LEU A 99 -3.90 -1.37 4.86
N MET A 100 -4.98 -1.09 5.59
CA MET A 100 -6.22 -1.86 5.51
C MET A 100 -6.84 -1.78 4.10
N LYS A 101 -6.83 -0.60 3.48
CA LYS A 101 -7.26 -0.42 2.08
C LYS A 101 -6.48 -1.37 1.16
N TRP A 102 -5.16 -1.44 1.33
CA TRP A 102 -4.31 -2.35 0.55
C TRP A 102 -4.64 -3.83 0.80
N TRP A 103 -4.92 -4.22 2.06
CA TRP A 103 -5.29 -5.61 2.40
C TRP A 103 -6.64 -6.03 1.81
N LEU A 104 -7.62 -5.13 1.77
CA LEU A 104 -8.92 -5.42 1.16
C LEU A 104 -8.83 -5.55 -0.37
N CYS A 105 -8.00 -4.73 -1.04
CA CYS A 105 -7.75 -4.86 -2.48
C CYS A 105 -6.99 -6.14 -2.84
N LYS A 106 -6.17 -6.66 -1.93
CA LYS A 106 -5.27 -7.79 -2.16
C LYS A 106 -5.39 -8.83 -1.05
N PRO A 107 -6.52 -9.57 -1.01
CA PRO A 107 -6.68 -10.67 -0.06
C PRO A 107 -5.59 -11.72 -0.27
N LEU A 108 -5.04 -12.28 0.80
CA LEU A 108 -4.02 -13.33 0.72
C LEU A 108 -4.63 -14.66 0.23
N LEU A 109 -3.89 -15.43 -0.57
CA LEU A 109 -4.24 -16.80 -0.94
C LEU A 109 -3.51 -17.87 -0.12
N GLN A 110 -2.33 -17.51 0.41
CA GLN A 110 -1.49 -18.47 1.13
C GLN A 110 -2.03 -18.78 2.52
N SER A 111 -2.41 -20.04 2.74
CA SER A 111 -3.02 -20.49 3.99
C SER A 111 -2.15 -20.20 5.23
N GLN A 112 -0.83 -20.32 5.12
CA GLN A 112 0.10 -19.99 6.20
C GLN A 112 0.07 -18.50 6.57
N ALA A 113 0.11 -17.60 5.57
CA ALA A 113 0.06 -16.17 5.80
C ALA A 113 -1.29 -15.72 6.39
N ILE A 114 -2.39 -16.36 5.97
CA ILE A 114 -3.72 -16.14 6.55
C ILE A 114 -3.73 -16.54 8.03
N ARG A 115 -3.23 -17.75 8.35
CA ARG A 115 -3.14 -18.24 9.74
C ARG A 115 -2.27 -17.35 10.63
N GLN A 116 -1.17 -16.81 10.10
CA GLN A 116 -0.33 -15.85 10.83
C GLN A 116 -1.08 -14.56 11.17
N ARG A 117 -1.89 -14.01 10.24
CA ARG A 117 -2.74 -12.85 10.57
C ARG A 117 -3.80 -13.20 11.63
N GLN A 118 -4.41 -14.37 11.52
CA GLN A 118 -5.43 -14.84 12.48
C GLN A 118 -4.85 -15.09 13.87
N SER A 119 -3.64 -15.63 13.98
CA SER A 119 -2.99 -15.85 15.27
C SER A 119 -2.69 -14.53 15.99
N ILE A 120 -2.26 -13.51 15.26
CA ILE A 120 -2.03 -12.15 15.79
C ILE A 120 -3.34 -11.55 16.30
N VAL A 121 -4.44 -11.65 15.55
CA VAL A 121 -5.76 -11.17 16.00
C VAL A 121 -6.23 -11.91 17.25
N THR A 122 -6.01 -13.22 17.30
CA THR A 122 -6.37 -14.05 18.46
C THR A 122 -5.56 -13.66 19.69
N LEU A 123 -4.26 -13.44 19.53
CA LEU A 123 -3.37 -12.95 20.58
C LEU A 123 -3.87 -11.60 21.12
N PHE A 124 -4.16 -10.63 20.25
CA PHE A 124 -4.67 -9.32 20.66
C PHE A 124 -6.02 -9.38 21.38
N ARG A 125 -6.91 -10.29 20.96
CA ARG A 125 -8.19 -10.52 21.65
C ARG A 125 -7.98 -11.11 23.05
N GLN A 126 -7.04 -12.04 23.21
CA GLN A 126 -6.75 -12.69 24.48
C GLN A 126 -6.05 -11.75 25.47
N MET A 127 -5.19 -10.85 24.98
CA MET A 127 -4.47 -9.89 25.82
C MET A 127 -5.39 -8.83 26.45
N HIS A 128 -6.70 -8.83 26.17
CA HIS A 128 -7.68 -7.87 26.68
C HIS A 128 -7.12 -6.44 26.68
N LEU A 129 -6.48 -6.05 25.56
CA LEU A 129 -5.91 -4.72 25.41
C LEU A 129 -7.06 -3.73 25.44
N ASP A 130 -7.38 -3.26 26.63
CA ASP A 130 -8.29 -2.17 26.82
C ASP A 130 -7.72 -0.95 26.09
N LYS A 131 -8.57 -0.02 25.65
CA LYS A 131 -8.10 1.16 24.89
C LYS A 131 -7.10 2.02 25.68
N ASP A 132 -7.05 1.80 26.99
CA ASP A 132 -6.16 2.44 27.95
C ASP A 132 -4.84 1.68 28.17
N HIS A 133 -4.65 0.54 27.50
CA HIS A 133 -3.41 -0.23 27.61
C HIS A 133 -2.23 0.58 27.04
N PRO A 134 -1.09 0.69 27.76
CA PRO A 134 0.01 1.59 27.41
C PRO A 134 0.64 1.31 26.02
N ALA A 135 0.50 0.09 25.50
CA ALA A 135 0.89 -0.23 24.11
C ALA A 135 0.12 0.60 23.06
N TYR A 136 -1.10 1.06 23.37
CA TYR A 136 -1.88 1.93 22.49
C TYR A 136 -1.29 3.36 22.44
N LEU A 137 -0.69 3.83 23.54
CA LEU A 137 0.04 5.11 23.59
C LEU A 137 1.31 5.06 22.72
N TRP A 138 2.03 3.93 22.73
CA TRP A 138 3.16 3.70 21.83
C TRP A 138 2.76 3.78 20.34
N LEU A 139 1.57 3.30 19.97
CA LEU A 139 1.04 3.42 18.60
C LEU A 139 0.67 4.87 18.24
N GLN A 140 0.32 5.71 19.22
CA GLN A 140 0.07 7.13 19.02
C GLN A 140 1.39 7.93 18.93
N ASP A 141 2.46 7.55 19.63
CA ASP A 141 3.76 8.21 19.49
C ASP A 141 4.38 8.02 18.10
N PHE A 142 4.16 6.85 17.47
CA PHE A 142 4.50 6.64 16.05
C PHE A 142 3.80 7.65 15.12
N ARG A 143 2.60 8.14 15.48
CA ARG A 143 1.88 9.19 14.71
C ARG A 143 2.63 10.51 14.72
N ILE A 144 3.27 10.88 15.83
CA ILE A 144 3.99 12.15 15.99
C ILE A 144 5.34 12.09 15.25
N GLN A 145 6.01 10.95 15.27
CA GLN A 145 7.33 10.78 14.64
C GLN A 145 7.28 10.81 13.10
N LEU A 146 6.21 10.34 12.47
CA LEU A 146 6.07 10.32 11.01
C LEU A 146 5.72 11.69 10.40
N HIS A 147 5.08 12.60 11.15
CA HIS A 147 4.81 13.97 10.68
C HIS A 147 6.01 14.91 10.78
N ARG A 148 7.08 14.53 11.50
CA ARG A 148 8.30 15.33 11.65
C ARG A 148 9.39 15.00 10.63
N THR A 149 9.20 13.95 9.82
CA THR A 149 10.20 13.43 8.87
C THR A 149 9.77 13.49 7.40
N THR A 150 8.68 14.20 7.11
CA THR A 150 8.25 14.60 5.76
C THR A 150 8.17 16.11 5.68
#